data_AF-W5ST69-F1
#
_entry.id   AF-W5ST69-F1
#
_cell.length_a   1.000
_cell.length_b   1.000
_cell.length_c   1.000
_cell.angle_alpha   90.00
_cell.angle_beta   90.00
_cell.angle_gamma   90.00
#
_symmetry.space_group_name_H-M   'P 1'
#
loop_
_entity.id
_entity.type
_entity.pdbx_description
1 polymer ?
#
loop_
_entity_poly.entity_id
_entity_poly.type
_entity_poly.pdbx_seq_one_letter_code
_entity_poly.pdbx_strand_id
1 'polypeptide(L)' 'MAKEGKFAGPSAADNDYAPAVKGAAVSAVTKALGTLTIAIRNTIDVGLKTVKDAMKFNSTDTPVTTDNQTPRN' A
#
# COMPACT_ATOMS: atom_id res chain seq x y z
N MET A 1 8.16 10.51 -8.23
CA MET A 1 9.55 10.97 -8.02
C MET A 1 10.34 10.61 -9.26
N ALA A 2 10.89 11.61 -9.96
CA ALA A 2 11.67 11.37 -11.16
C ALA A 2 13.15 11.19 -10.82
N LYS A 3 13.81 10.24 -11.49
CA LYS A 3 15.27 10.11 -11.42
C LYS A 3 15.91 11.39 -11.96
N GLU A 4 16.91 11.92 -11.26
CA GLU A 4 17.56 13.21 -11.56
C GLU A 4 16.63 14.45 -11.55
N GLY A 5 15.42 14.36 -11.00
CA GLY A 5 14.52 15.50 -10.86
C GLY A 5 15.08 16.56 -9.90
N LYS A 6 15.15 17.82 -10.34
CA LYS A 6 15.73 18.94 -9.58
C LYS A 6 14.81 20.16 -9.62
N PHE A 7 14.79 20.93 -8.54
CA PHE A 7 14.10 22.21 -8.48
C PHE A 7 15.08 23.34 -8.83
N ALA A 8 14.66 24.28 -9.69
CA ALA A 8 15.48 25.41 -10.11
C ALA A 8 15.69 26.41 -8.97
N GLY A 9 16.96 26.72 -8.65
CA GLY A 9 17.31 27.62 -7.55
C GLY A 9 17.52 29.08 -7.96
N PRO A 10 17.60 29.98 -6.98
CA PRO A 10 17.86 31.40 -7.21
C PRO A 10 19.30 31.62 -7.71
N SER A 11 19.49 32.71 -8.46
CA SER A 11 20.78 33.11 -9.01
C SER A 11 21.73 33.72 -7.97
N ALA A 12 21.18 34.22 -6.86
CA ALA A 12 21.92 34.71 -5.70
C ALA A 12 21.69 33.78 -4.50
N ALA A 13 22.60 33.81 -3.52
CA ALA A 13 22.47 33.00 -2.32
C ALA A 13 21.21 33.40 -1.52
N ASP A 14 20.24 32.49 -1.45
CA ASP A 14 19.05 32.57 -0.61
C ASP A 14 19.08 31.39 0.36
N ASN A 15 19.18 31.70 1.65
CA ASN A 15 19.28 30.68 2.70
C ASN A 15 17.96 29.91 2.92
N ASP A 16 16.82 30.47 2.51
CA ASP A 16 15.50 29.88 2.76
C ASP A 16 14.98 29.03 1.60
N TYR A 17 15.51 29.24 0.39
CA TYR A 17 15.11 28.47 -0.80
C TYR A 17 15.26 26.95 -0.58
N ALA A 18 16.44 26.50 -0.18
CA ALA A 18 16.72 25.06 -0.08
C ALA A 18 15.88 24.36 1.01
N PRO A 19 15.74 24.90 2.24
CA PRO A 19 14.84 24.34 3.25
C PRO A 19 13.38 24.28 2.81
N ALA A 20 12.85 25.36 2.22
CA ALA A 20 11.46 25.43 1.80
C ALA A 20 11.12 24.38 0.73
N VAL A 21 11.95 24.28 -0.31
CA VAL A 21 11.78 23.30 -1.39
C VAL A 21 11.91 21.87 -0.86
N LYS A 22 12.87 21.59 0.04
CA LYS A 22 13.01 20.28 0.67
C LYS A 22 11.75 19.91 1.48
N GLY A 23 11.24 20.83 2.29
CA GLY A 23 10.03 20.61 3.08
C GLY A 23 8.81 20.31 2.21
N ALA A 24 8.61 21.09 1.15
CA ALA A 24 7.52 20.89 0.19
C ALA A 24 7.64 19.53 -0.54
N ALA A 25 8.83 19.21 -1.06
CA ALA A 25 9.07 17.96 -1.78
C ALA A 25 8.85 16.73 -0.88
N VAL A 26 9.41 16.74 0.34
CA VAL A 26 9.22 15.64 1.30
C VAL A 26 7.74 15.49 1.65
N SER A 27 7.05 16.58 2.00
CA SER A 27 5.62 16.56 2.36
C SER A 27 4.76 16.00 1.23
N ALA A 28 4.98 16.44 -0.01
CA ALA A 28 4.23 15.97 -1.17
C ALA A 28 4.43 14.46 -1.41
N VAL A 29 5.68 13.99 -1.34
CA VAL A 29 6.02 12.57 -1.54
C VAL A 29 5.43 11.70 -0.44
N THR A 30 5.57 12.12 0.82
CA THR A 30 4.99 11.41 1.97
C THR A 30 3.48 11.31 1.85
N LYS A 31 2.79 12.39 1.46
CA LYS A 31 1.34 12.38 1.25
C LYS A 31 0.94 11.44 0.11
N ALA A 32 1.58 11.55 -1.05
CA ALA A 32 1.29 10.69 -2.20
C ALA A 32 1.46 9.20 -1.87
N LEU A 33 2.56 8.85 -1.22
CA LEU A 33 2.84 7.45 -0.84
C LEU A 33 1.89 6.97 0.27
N GLY A 34 1.55 7.83 1.22
CA GLY A 34 0.56 7.54 2.27
C GLY A 34 -0.82 7.23 1.70
N THR A 35 -1.31 8.07 0.78
CA THR A 35 -2.59 7.84 0.08
C THR A 35 -2.56 6.56 -0.75
N LEU A 36 -1.50 6.32 -1.52
CA LEU A 36 -1.34 5.09 -2.31
C LEU A 36 -1.38 3.84 -1.42
N THR A 37 -0.68 3.88 -0.29
CA THR A 37 -0.66 2.77 0.67
C THR A 37 -2.05 2.46 1.23
N ILE A 38 -2.83 3.49 1.58
CA ILE A 38 -4.21 3.32 2.05
C ILE A 38 -5.09 2.74 0.94
N ALA A 39 -4.99 3.25 -0.29
CA ALA A 39 -5.77 2.75 -1.42
C ALA A 39 -5.50 1.27 -1.71
N ILE A 40 -4.23 0.84 -1.64
CA ILE A 40 -3.85 -0.57 -1.80
C ILE A 40 -4.46 -1.42 -0.68
N ARG A 41 -4.37 -0.99 0.59
CA ARG A 41 -4.98 -1.72 1.72
C ARG A 41 -6.49 -1.87 1.56
N ASN A 42 -7.18 -0.80 1.18
CA ASN A 42 -8.63 -0.85 0.96
C ASN A 42 -8.99 -1.79 -0.20
N THR A 43 -8.19 -1.80 -1.27
CA THR A 43 -8.40 -2.72 -2.40
C THR A 43 -8.20 -4.18 -1.99
N ILE A 44 -7.16 -4.47 -1.20
CA ILE A 44 -6.91 -5.82 -0.65
C ILE A 44 -8.05 -6.24 0.29
N ASP A 45 -8.50 -5.34 1.15
CA ASP A 45 -9.60 -5.60 2.10
C ASP A 45 -10.92 -5.94 1.37
N VAL A 46 -11.29 -5.17 0.33
CA VAL A 46 -12.45 -5.48 -0.51
C VAL A 46 -12.28 -6.81 -1.24
N GLY A 47 -11.10 -7.07 -1.80
CA GLY A 47 -10.81 -8.33 -2.48
C GLY A 47 -10.92 -9.54 -1.54
N LEU A 48 -10.38 -9.43 -0.33
CA LEU A 48 -10.43 -10.51 0.66
C LEU A 48 -11.85 -10.74 1.19
N LYS A 49 -12.66 -9.69 1.38
CA LYS A 49 -14.09 -9.84 1.69
C LYS A 49 -14.82 -10.63 0.59
N THR A 50 -14.55 -10.32 -0.67
CA THR A 50 -15.14 -11.04 -1.81
C THR A 50 -14.76 -12.52 -1.81
N VAL A 51 -13.50 -12.86 -1.52
CA VAL A 51 -13.04 -14.26 -1.38
C VAL A 51 -13.76 -14.95 -0.22
N LYS A 52 -13.88 -14.30 0.93
CA LYS A 52 -14.58 -14.84 2.10
C LYS A 52 -16.03 -15.23 1.75
N ASP A 53 -16.74 -14.33 1.07
CA ASP A 53 -18.13 -14.54 0.68
C ASP A 53 -18.26 -15.68 -0.35
N ALA A 54 -17.37 -15.73 -1.34
CA ALA A 54 -17.36 -16.78 -2.36
C ALA A 54 -17.06 -18.16 -1.78
N MET A 55 -16.14 -18.25 -0.81
CA MET A 55 -15.81 -19.49 -0.12
C MET A 55 -16.84 -19.88 0.95
N LYS A 56 -17.82 -19.01 1.23
CA LYS A 56 -18.74 -19.11 2.37
C LYS A 56 -17.99 -19.42 3.67
N PHE A 57 -16.80 -18.86 3.82
CA PHE A 57 -15.92 -19.17 4.95
C PHE A 57 -16.45 -18.46 6.20
N ASN A 58 -17.21 -19.17 7.04
CA ASN A 58 -17.64 -18.65 8.34
C ASN A 58 -16.71 -19.17 9.43
N SER A 59 -16.39 -18.33 10.42
CA SER A 59 -15.54 -18.72 11.56
C SER A 59 -16.14 -19.83 12.43
N THR A 60 -17.42 -20.15 12.21
CA THR A 60 -18.18 -21.21 12.90
C THR A 60 -18.35 -22.47 12.04
N ASP A 61 -17.92 -22.45 10.77
CA ASP A 61 -18.02 -23.62 9.91
C ASP A 61 -16.98 -24.67 10.31
N THR A 62 -17.37 -25.94 10.21
CA THR A 62 -16.47 -27.06 10.50
C THR A 62 -15.29 -27.00 9.53
N PRO A 63 -14.03 -26.90 10.01
CA PRO A 63 -12.88 -26.85 9.13
C PRO A 63 -12.88 -28.03 8.18
N VAL A 64 -12.81 -27.79 6.88
CA VAL A 64 -12.60 -28.85 5.89
C VAL A 64 -11.15 -29.30 6.03
N THR A 65 -10.94 -30.33 6.86
CA THR A 65 -9.69 -31.07 6.92
C THR A 65 -9.74 -32.14 5.82
N THR A 66 -8.88 -32.02 4.81
CA THR A 66 -8.62 -33.11 3.87
C THR A 66 -7.81 -34.17 4.62
N ASP A 67 -8.48 -35.05 5.35
CA ASP A 67 -7.85 -36.26 5.85
C ASP A 67 -7.72 -37.21 4.66
N ASN A 68 -6.48 -37.41 4.21
CA ASN A 68 -6.17 -38.28 3.07
C ASN A 68 -6.28 -39.74 3.53
N GLN A 69 -7.49 -40.20 3.86
CA GLN A 69 -7.78 -41.60 4.16
C GLN A 69 -7.67 -42.41 2.86
N THR A 70 -6.45 -42.81 2.51
CA THR A 70 -6.19 -43.83 1.49
C THR A 70 -7.02 -45.08 1.82
N PRO A 71 -7.93 -45.56 0.97
CA PRO A 71 -8.61 -46.82 1.21
C PRO A 71 -7.56 -47.92 1.13
N ARG A 72 -7.29 -48.58 2.25
CA ARG A 72 -6.51 -49.81 2.28
C ARG A 72 -7.39 -50.92 1.72
N ASN A 73 -7.10 -51.34 0.48
CA ASN A 73 -7.55 -52.61 -0.09
C ASN A 73 -6.42 -53.63 0.01
#